data_AF-A0A938H836-F1
#
_entry.id   AF-A0A938H836-F1
#
_cell.length_a   1.000
_cell.length_b   1.000
_cell.length_c   1.000
_cell.angle_alpha   90.00
_cell.angle_beta   90.00
_cell.angle_gamma   90.00
#
_symmetry.space_group_name_H-M   'P 1'
#
loop_
_entity.id
_entity.type
_entity.pdbx_description
1 polymer ?
#
loop_
_entity_poly.entity_id
_entity_poly.type
_entity_poly.pdbx_seq_one_letter_code
_entity_poly.pdbx_strand_id
1 'polypeptide(L)'
;MRPSRLVRAIALVVALAAFAGAPRSLRAQQVDSVRAGIGAPPISPRRAFLYSFLLPGAGQAKLDRATAGGMFFLIEAVGLALVHRSAEDLRIARTFAGDSMPLRYAIDPVTGRPARTTTGGLQVAEWSAPRYSEDYVRARRLHYEDWFAVLVFNHLFAGADAFVAAQLWDLPIRIGATPTATGARISARFRRR
;
A
#
# COMPACT_ATOMS: atom_id res chain seq x y z
N MET A 1 -13.42 13.13 -20.02
CA MET A 1 -12.68 13.54 -18.80
C MET A 1 -11.26 12.99 -18.87
N ARG A 2 -10.23 13.84 -18.82
CA ARG A 2 -8.82 13.40 -18.86
C ARG A 2 -8.38 12.96 -17.45
N PRO A 3 -7.87 11.74 -17.25
CA PRO A 3 -7.43 11.29 -15.93
C PRO A 3 -6.26 12.15 -15.44
N SER A 4 -6.27 12.48 -14.15
CA SER A 4 -5.23 13.30 -13.53
C SER A 4 -3.87 12.60 -13.60
N ARG A 5 -2.78 13.37 -13.59
CA ARG A 5 -1.39 12.85 -13.66
C ARG A 5 -1.11 11.78 -12.60
N LEU A 6 -1.81 11.86 -11.47
CA LEU A 6 -1.69 10.96 -10.33
C LEU A 6 -2.39 9.61 -10.56
N VAL A 7 -3.56 9.60 -11.23
CA VAL A 7 -4.21 8.35 -11.68
C VAL A 7 -3.36 7.63 -12.71
N ARG A 8 -2.68 8.37 -13.59
CA ARG A 8 -1.72 7.79 -14.55
C ARG A 8 -0.51 7.19 -13.85
N ALA A 9 0.03 7.84 -12.83
CA ALA A 9 1.17 7.33 -12.06
C ALA A 9 0.81 6.04 -11.29
N ILE A 10 -0.35 6.00 -10.63
CA ILE A 10 -0.84 4.79 -9.95
C ILE A 10 -1.09 3.67 -10.95
N ALA A 11 -1.75 3.97 -12.08
CA ALA A 11 -1.95 3.00 -13.15
C ALA A 11 -0.62 2.50 -13.73
N LEU A 12 0.41 3.36 -13.80
CA LEU A 12 1.75 2.97 -14.25
C LEU A 12 2.43 2.02 -13.26
N VAL A 13 2.32 2.27 -11.95
CA VAL A 13 2.89 1.41 -10.91
C VAL A 13 2.17 0.07 -10.83
N VAL A 14 0.83 0.06 -10.91
CA VAL A 14 0.03 -1.17 -10.98
C VAL A 14 0.32 -1.94 -12.27
N ALA A 15 0.47 -1.27 -13.41
CA ALA A 15 0.88 -1.89 -14.66
C ALA A 15 2.31 -2.43 -14.61
N LEU A 16 3.25 -1.74 -13.94
CA LEU A 16 4.63 -2.22 -13.76
C LEU A 16 4.66 -3.45 -12.84
N ALA A 17 3.86 -3.48 -11.79
CA ALA A 17 3.69 -4.64 -10.91
C ALA A 17 3.06 -5.82 -11.65
N ALA A 18 2.08 -5.57 -12.53
CA ALA A 18 1.48 -6.58 -13.40
C ALA A 18 2.46 -7.09 -14.48
N PHE A 19 3.38 -6.25 -14.97
CA PHE A 19 4.40 -6.65 -15.95
C PHE A 19 5.58 -7.40 -15.31
N ALA A 20 5.93 -7.08 -14.05
CA ALA A 20 6.92 -7.83 -13.28
C ALA A 20 6.39 -9.20 -12.83
N GLY A 21 5.06 -9.34 -12.68
CA GLY A 21 4.35 -10.58 -12.41
C GLY A 21 3.82 -11.32 -13.64
N ALA A 22 4.02 -10.77 -14.85
CA ALA A 22 3.67 -11.48 -16.08
C ALA A 22 4.47 -12.79 -16.11
N PRO A 23 3.83 -13.96 -16.29
CA PRO A 23 4.55 -15.23 -16.35
C PRO A 23 5.44 -15.16 -17.59
N ARG A 24 6.73 -14.84 -17.38
CA ARG A 24 7.78 -15.12 -18.35
C ARG A 24 7.64 -16.60 -18.61
N SER A 25 7.20 -16.94 -19.82
CA SER A 25 7.09 -18.27 -20.39
C SER A 25 7.58 -19.35 -19.42
N LEU A 26 6.62 -20.12 -18.86
CA LEU A 26 6.89 -21.33 -18.09
C LEU A 26 7.69 -22.29 -18.98
N ARG A 27 9.01 -22.09 -19.05
CA ARG A 27 9.94 -23.19 -19.27
C ARG A 27 9.67 -24.04 -18.06
N ALA A 28 8.98 -25.17 -18.28
CA ALA A 28 8.82 -26.21 -17.28
C ALA A 28 10.20 -26.34 -16.63
N GLN A 29 10.30 -25.89 -15.38
CA GLN A 29 11.49 -26.09 -14.59
C GLN A 29 11.56 -27.59 -14.46
N GLN A 30 12.32 -28.22 -15.35
CA GLN A 30 12.66 -29.62 -15.29
C GLN A 30 13.22 -29.78 -13.89
N VAL A 31 12.45 -30.47 -13.04
CA VAL A 31 12.80 -30.71 -11.65
C VAL A 31 13.98 -31.66 -11.69
N ASP A 32 15.16 -31.08 -11.83
CA ASP A 32 16.40 -31.78 -11.69
C ASP A 32 16.53 -32.08 -10.20
N SER A 33 15.98 -33.22 -9.79
CA SER A 33 16.01 -33.68 -8.41
C SER A 33 17.42 -34.17 -8.09
N VAL A 34 18.39 -33.25 -8.12
CA VAL A 34 19.63 -33.44 -7.40
C VAL A 34 19.25 -33.42 -5.93
N ARG A 35 19.72 -34.43 -5.22
CA ARG A 35 19.60 -34.59 -3.78
C ARG A 35 20.09 -33.30 -3.10
N ALA A 36 19.19 -32.34 -2.85
CA ALA A 36 19.47 -31.22 -1.97
C ALA A 36 19.76 -31.86 -0.62
N GLY A 37 21.03 -31.81 -0.22
CA GLY A 37 21.45 -32.27 1.08
C GLY A 37 20.64 -31.56 2.15
N ILE A 38 20.44 -32.25 3.27
CA ILE A 38 20.02 -31.66 4.54
C ILE A 38 21.04 -30.56 4.81
N GLY A 39 20.67 -29.30 4.58
CA GLY A 39 21.61 -28.21 4.44
C GLY A 39 21.05 -27.03 5.19
N ALA A 40 21.75 -26.62 6.26
CA ALA A 40 21.30 -25.52 7.09
C ALA A 40 20.94 -24.28 6.24
N PRO A 41 19.88 -23.55 6.60
CA PRO A 41 19.46 -22.38 5.85
C PRO A 41 20.60 -21.36 5.75
N PRO A 42 20.69 -20.58 4.65
CA PRO A 42 21.76 -19.61 4.44
C PRO A 42 21.80 -18.52 5.52
N ILE A 43 20.66 -18.30 6.20
CA ILE A 43 20.57 -17.46 7.40
C ILE A 43 19.71 -18.13 8.47
N SER A 44 20.06 -17.93 9.74
CA SER A 44 19.26 -18.44 10.85
C SER A 44 17.85 -17.81 10.86
N PRO A 45 16.80 -18.50 11.35
CA PRO A 45 15.45 -17.97 11.42
C PRO A 45 15.31 -16.61 12.13
N ARG A 46 16.04 -16.40 13.22
CA ARG A 46 16.06 -15.10 13.93
C ARG A 46 16.61 -13.98 13.07
N ARG A 47 17.68 -14.24 12.32
CA ARG A 47 18.25 -13.26 11.37
C ARG A 47 17.31 -13.02 10.19
N ALA A 48 16.66 -14.06 9.68
CA ALA A 48 15.66 -13.93 8.62
C ALA A 48 14.51 -13.02 9.04
N PHE A 49 13.97 -13.24 10.25
CA PHE A 49 12.97 -12.36 10.85
C PHE A 49 13.46 -10.91 10.91
N LEU A 50 14.62 -10.66 11.52
CA LEU A 50 15.12 -9.30 11.75
C LEU A 50 15.39 -8.56 10.44
N TYR A 51 15.94 -9.24 9.43
CA TYR A 51 16.17 -8.64 8.12
C TYR A 51 14.85 -8.19 7.48
N SER A 52 13.83 -9.05 7.45
CA SER A 52 12.53 -8.69 6.86
C SER A 52 11.68 -7.76 7.71
N PHE A 53 11.86 -7.79 9.04
CA PHE A 53 11.18 -6.86 9.93
C PHE A 53 11.76 -5.44 9.82
N LEU A 54 13.06 -5.30 9.54
CA LEU A 54 13.67 -3.98 9.31
C LEU A 54 13.43 -3.49 7.88
N LEU A 55 13.55 -4.39 6.90
CA LEU A 55 13.35 -4.10 5.49
C LEU A 55 12.49 -5.20 4.86
N PRO A 56 11.18 -4.96 4.67
CA PRO A 56 10.26 -5.96 4.12
C PRO A 56 10.79 -6.60 2.84
N GLY A 57 10.88 -7.94 2.88
CA GLY A 57 11.37 -8.77 1.78
C GLY A 57 12.86 -9.14 1.82
N ALA A 58 13.68 -8.52 2.67
CA ALA A 58 15.12 -8.75 2.70
C ALA A 58 15.52 -10.17 3.17
N GLY A 59 14.85 -10.71 4.19
CA GLY A 59 15.04 -12.08 4.66
C GLY A 59 14.60 -13.12 3.64
N GLN A 60 13.49 -12.90 2.93
CA GLN A 60 13.04 -13.76 1.82
C GLN A 60 14.05 -13.77 0.68
N ALA A 61 14.62 -12.61 0.32
CA ALA A 61 15.65 -12.52 -0.72
C ALA A 61 16.91 -13.31 -0.36
N LYS A 62 17.31 -13.34 0.92
CA LYS A 62 18.44 -14.15 1.41
C LYS A 62 18.15 -15.65 1.47
N LEU A 63 16.88 -16.04 1.42
CA LEU A 63 16.41 -17.43 1.35
C LEU A 63 16.01 -17.80 -0.08
N ASP A 64 16.49 -17.10 -1.12
CA ASP A 64 16.14 -17.36 -2.53
C ASP A 64 14.61 -17.36 -2.83
N ARG A 65 13.79 -16.75 -1.98
CA ARG A 65 12.32 -16.61 -2.15
C ARG A 65 11.98 -15.25 -2.77
N ALA A 66 12.48 -15.01 -3.98
CA ALA A 66 12.36 -13.72 -4.67
C ALA A 66 10.91 -13.25 -4.86
N THR A 67 9.96 -14.16 -5.12
CA THR A 67 8.54 -13.82 -5.29
C THR A 67 7.90 -13.31 -4.00
N ALA A 68 8.12 -14.01 -2.89
CA ALA A 68 7.62 -13.59 -1.58
C ALA A 68 8.28 -12.27 -1.13
N GLY A 69 9.59 -12.16 -1.29
CA GLY A 69 10.31 -10.93 -0.95
C GLY A 69 9.86 -9.72 -1.77
N GLY A 70 9.67 -9.91 -3.08
CA GLY A 70 9.18 -8.86 -3.97
C GLY A 70 7.77 -8.37 -3.61
N MET A 71 6.88 -9.26 -3.15
CA MET A 71 5.53 -8.88 -2.73
C MET A 71 5.55 -7.96 -1.50
N PHE A 72 6.30 -8.32 -0.45
CA PHE A 72 6.41 -7.49 0.76
C PHE A 72 7.06 -6.13 0.47
N PHE A 73 8.09 -6.11 -0.39
CA PHE A 73 8.71 -4.87 -0.83
C PHE A 73 7.76 -3.99 -1.66
N LEU A 74 6.94 -4.59 -2.52
CA LEU A 74 5.95 -3.85 -3.31
C LEU A 74 4.89 -3.21 -2.41
N ILE A 75 4.37 -3.96 -1.43
CA ILE A 75 3.41 -3.45 -0.45
C ILE A 75 4.03 -2.28 0.33
N GLU A 76 5.29 -2.42 0.74
CA GLU A 76 6.05 -1.36 1.42
C GLU A 76 6.13 -0.08 0.59
N ALA A 77 6.55 -0.20 -0.68
CA ALA A 77 6.68 0.93 -1.58
C ALA A 77 5.35 1.66 -1.82
N VAL A 78 4.25 0.90 -1.99
CA VAL A 78 2.90 1.47 -2.14
C VAL A 78 2.44 2.12 -0.85
N GLY A 79 2.63 1.47 0.29
CA GLY A 79 2.28 2.00 1.61
C GLY A 79 3.00 3.32 1.90
N LEU A 80 4.31 3.39 1.66
CA LEU A 80 5.10 4.61 1.87
C LEU A 80 4.61 5.76 1.00
N ALA A 81 4.31 5.49 -0.27
CA ALA A 81 3.76 6.50 -1.18
C ALA A 81 2.40 7.03 -0.69
N LEU A 82 1.56 6.15 -0.13
CA LEU A 82 0.23 6.51 0.35
C LEU A 82 0.26 7.20 1.72
N VAL A 83 1.19 6.85 2.60
CA VAL A 83 1.48 7.59 3.85
C VAL A 83 1.95 9.00 3.52
N HIS A 84 2.89 9.15 2.59
CA HIS A 84 3.39 10.46 2.19
C HIS A 84 2.27 11.35 1.63
N ARG A 85 1.49 10.82 0.69
CA ARG A 85 0.37 11.54 0.08
C ARG A 85 -0.72 11.90 1.10
N SER A 86 -1.09 10.96 1.97
CA SER A 86 -2.13 11.22 2.98
C SER A 86 -1.67 12.23 4.03
N ALA A 87 -0.37 12.28 4.36
CA ALA A 87 0.19 13.32 5.22
C ALA A 87 0.09 14.71 4.57
N GLU A 88 0.35 14.83 3.27
CA GLU A 88 0.17 16.09 2.53
C GLU A 88 -1.30 16.52 2.49
N ASP A 89 -2.21 15.60 2.16
CA ASP A 89 -3.65 15.86 2.13
C ASP A 89 -4.15 16.32 3.51
N LEU A 90 -3.68 15.68 4.59
CA LEU A 90 -4.01 16.06 5.96
C LEU A 90 -3.46 17.45 6.32
N ARG A 91 -2.23 17.77 5.91
CA ARG A 91 -1.62 19.09 6.14
C ARG A 91 -2.45 20.19 5.47
N ILE A 92 -2.82 20.00 4.20
CA ILE A 92 -3.65 20.94 3.46
C ILE A 92 -5.01 21.10 4.15
N ALA A 93 -5.66 20.00 4.52
CA ALA A 93 -6.96 20.05 5.19
C ALA A 93 -6.92 20.84 6.51
N ARG A 94 -5.85 20.69 7.30
CA ARG A 94 -5.64 21.46 8.54
C ARG A 94 -5.37 22.94 8.28
N THR A 95 -4.59 23.27 7.25
CA THR A 95 -4.28 24.67 6.92
C THR A 95 -5.52 25.46 6.50
N PHE A 96 -6.45 24.84 5.78
CA PHE A 96 -7.68 25.49 5.31
C PHE A 96 -8.90 25.15 6.16
N ALA A 97 -8.70 24.59 7.36
CA ALA A 97 -9.80 24.23 8.24
C ALA A 97 -10.61 25.47 8.62
N GLY A 98 -11.91 25.44 8.36
CA GLY A 98 -12.81 26.56 8.64
C GLY A 98 -12.75 27.71 7.63
N ASP A 99 -12.01 27.58 6.52
CA ASP A 99 -12.05 28.57 5.44
C ASP A 99 -13.39 28.49 4.68
N SER A 100 -14.14 29.58 4.76
CA SER A 100 -15.48 29.74 4.19
C SER A 100 -15.50 30.94 3.24
N MET A 101 -16.16 30.78 2.10
CA MET A 101 -16.34 31.87 1.13
C MET A 101 -17.72 32.51 1.28
N PRO A 102 -17.85 33.83 1.10
CA PRO A 102 -19.16 34.48 1.10
C PRO A 102 -19.95 34.01 -0.12
N LEU A 103 -21.14 33.44 0.11
CA LEU A 103 -22.06 32.99 -0.95
C LEU A 103 -22.98 34.13 -1.37
N ARG A 104 -23.44 34.93 -0.40
CA ARG A 104 -24.34 36.06 -0.62
C ARG A 104 -23.99 37.24 0.25
N TYR A 105 -24.01 38.43 -0.33
CA TYR A 105 -23.90 39.69 0.41
C TYR A 105 -25.29 40.20 0.81
N ALA A 106 -25.37 40.89 1.95
CA ALA A 106 -26.58 41.58 2.35
C ALA A 106 -26.82 42.75 1.41
N ILE A 107 -28.06 42.95 0.97
CA ILE A 107 -28.47 44.07 0.12
C ILE A 107 -29.38 44.96 0.95
N ASP A 108 -29.11 46.27 0.93
CA ASP A 108 -29.97 47.26 1.56
C ASP A 108 -31.27 47.39 0.74
N PRO A 109 -32.45 47.14 1.36
CA PRO A 109 -33.72 47.14 0.65
C PRO A 109 -34.14 48.53 0.14
N VAL A 110 -33.59 49.62 0.69
CA VAL A 110 -33.94 50.99 0.27
C VAL A 110 -33.11 51.44 -0.93
N THR A 111 -31.81 51.11 -0.92
CA THR A 111 -30.87 51.60 -1.94
C THR A 111 -30.56 50.59 -3.03
N GLY A 112 -30.91 49.30 -2.84
CA GLY A 112 -30.58 48.20 -3.75
C GLY A 112 -29.08 47.93 -3.88
N ARG A 113 -28.25 48.54 -3.01
CA ARG A 113 -26.80 48.38 -2.99
C ARG A 113 -26.38 47.38 -1.90
N PRO A 114 -25.19 46.77 -2.00
CA PRO A 114 -24.70 45.90 -0.94
C PRO A 114 -24.57 46.68 0.37
N ALA A 115 -25.15 46.14 1.44
CA ALA A 115 -25.01 46.69 2.78
C ALA A 115 -23.54 46.65 3.21
N ARG A 116 -23.09 47.69 3.90
CA ARG A 116 -21.72 47.82 4.39
C ARG A 116 -21.70 47.72 5.91
N THR A 117 -20.67 47.07 6.42
CA THR A 117 -20.30 47.00 7.84
C THR A 117 -19.89 48.38 8.36
N THR A 118 -19.87 48.56 9.68
CA THR A 118 -19.38 49.77 10.36
C THR A 118 -17.93 50.09 10.01
N THR A 119 -17.14 49.10 9.61
CA THR A 119 -15.74 49.24 9.17
C THR A 119 -15.61 49.54 7.66
N GLY A 120 -16.72 49.71 6.94
CA GLY A 120 -16.76 50.04 5.51
C GLY A 120 -16.68 48.87 4.53
N GLY A 121 -16.44 47.65 5.02
CA GLY A 121 -16.45 46.40 4.23
C GLY A 121 -17.87 45.94 3.88
N LEU A 122 -18.04 45.07 2.88
CA LEU A 122 -19.35 44.52 2.50
C LEU A 122 -19.86 43.56 3.57
N GLN A 123 -21.14 43.66 3.92
CA GLN A 123 -21.78 42.75 4.87
C GLN A 123 -22.17 41.46 4.16
N VAL A 124 -21.68 40.32 4.66
CA VAL A 124 -22.00 38.98 4.14
C VAL A 124 -23.29 38.49 4.81
N ALA A 125 -24.28 38.10 4.01
CA ALA A 125 -25.54 37.55 4.49
C ALA A 125 -25.49 36.03 4.66
N GLU A 126 -24.73 35.35 3.81
CA GLU A 126 -24.66 33.89 3.78
C GLU A 126 -23.23 33.43 3.45
N TRP A 127 -22.71 32.54 4.29
CA TRP A 127 -21.41 31.91 4.12
C TRP A 127 -21.59 30.50 3.53
N SER A 128 -20.70 30.09 2.63
CA SER A 128 -20.68 28.71 2.16
C SER A 128 -20.12 27.79 3.25
N ALA A 129 -20.62 26.55 3.29
CA ALA A 129 -20.08 25.53 4.17
C ALA A 129 -18.59 25.33 3.88
N PRO A 130 -17.72 25.32 4.91
CA PRO A 130 -16.29 25.15 4.71
C PRO A 130 -16.00 23.85 3.97
N ARG A 131 -15.22 23.92 2.89
CA ARG A 131 -14.82 22.72 2.14
C ARG A 131 -13.99 21.77 3.01
N TYR A 132 -13.17 22.33 3.89
CA TYR A 132 -12.34 21.61 4.84
C TYR A 132 -12.98 21.73 6.23
N SER A 133 -14.06 20.97 6.42
CA SER A 133 -14.70 20.84 7.74
C SER A 133 -13.86 19.99 8.68
N GLU A 134 -14.13 20.07 9.99
CA GLU A 134 -13.48 19.23 11.00
C GLU A 134 -13.64 17.73 10.70
N ASP A 135 -14.79 17.31 10.18
CA ASP A 135 -15.03 15.93 9.79
C ASP A 135 -14.16 15.51 8.61
N TYR A 136 -13.91 16.41 7.65
CA TYR A 136 -12.98 16.17 6.56
C TYR A 136 -11.55 16.01 7.07
N VAL A 137 -11.11 16.88 8.00
CA VAL A 137 -9.78 16.78 8.63
C VAL A 137 -9.63 15.44 9.35
N ARG A 138 -10.66 15.02 10.11
CA ARG A 138 -10.70 13.74 10.80
C ARG A 138 -10.59 12.56 9.83
N ALA A 139 -11.33 12.60 8.73
CA ALA A 139 -11.26 11.56 7.69
C ALA A 139 -9.84 11.48 7.07
N ARG A 140 -9.19 12.62 6.80
CA ARG A 140 -7.80 12.64 6.30
C ARG A 140 -6.79 12.10 7.31
N ARG A 141 -7.01 12.33 8.60
CA ARG A 141 -6.18 11.76 9.67
C ARG A 141 -6.30 10.24 9.70
N LEU A 142 -7.53 9.71 9.65
CA LEU A 142 -7.77 8.27 9.61
C LEU A 142 -7.11 7.62 8.39
N HIS A 143 -7.24 8.22 7.20
CA HIS A 143 -6.57 7.71 6.00
C HIS A 143 -5.05 7.60 6.17
N TYR A 144 -4.40 8.57 6.83
CA TYR A 144 -2.98 8.49 7.14
C TYR A 144 -2.66 7.36 8.11
N GLU A 145 -3.45 7.22 9.18
CA GLU A 145 -3.28 6.18 10.21
C GLU A 145 -3.47 4.77 9.63
N ASP A 146 -4.45 4.59 8.73
CA ASP A 146 -4.72 3.31 8.07
C ASP A 146 -3.52 2.86 7.22
N TRP A 147 -2.97 3.76 6.39
CA TRP A 147 -1.80 3.43 5.57
C TRP A 147 -0.53 3.24 6.41
N PHE A 148 -0.39 3.98 7.52
CA PHE A 148 0.69 3.74 8.45
C PHE A 148 0.58 2.37 9.13
N ALA A 149 -0.64 1.96 9.51
CA ALA A 149 -0.88 0.63 10.07
C ALA A 149 -0.52 -0.47 9.05
N VAL A 150 -0.83 -0.28 7.76
CA VAL A 150 -0.41 -1.22 6.70
C VAL A 150 1.10 -1.42 6.68
N LEU A 151 1.90 -0.36 6.83
CA LEU A 151 3.37 -0.48 6.91
C LEU A 151 3.80 -1.31 8.12
N VAL A 152 3.28 -0.99 9.31
CA VAL A 152 3.62 -1.72 10.53
C VAL A 152 3.29 -3.22 10.40
N PHE A 153 2.10 -3.54 9.89
CA PHE A 153 1.72 -4.93 9.66
C PHE A 153 2.56 -5.60 8.58
N ASN A 154 2.91 -4.89 7.51
CA ASN A 154 3.76 -5.41 6.45
C ASN A 154 5.13 -5.86 7.01
N HIS A 155 5.75 -5.05 7.87
CA HIS A 155 7.00 -5.39 8.55
C HIS A 155 6.87 -6.66 9.41
N LEU A 156 5.79 -6.76 10.20
CA LEU A 156 5.54 -7.92 11.06
C LEU A 156 5.31 -9.19 10.25
N PHE A 157 4.47 -9.13 9.21
CA PHE A 157 4.19 -10.27 8.34
C PHE A 157 5.41 -10.68 7.53
N ALA A 158 6.18 -9.73 7.01
CA ALA A 158 7.41 -10.02 6.29
C ALA A 158 8.43 -10.72 7.21
N GLY A 159 8.57 -10.26 8.45
CA GLY A 159 9.40 -10.92 9.46
C GLY A 159 8.93 -12.34 9.76
N ALA A 160 7.64 -12.52 10.02
CA ALA A 160 7.05 -13.82 10.34
C ALA A 160 7.20 -14.83 9.19
N ASP A 161 6.90 -14.43 7.95
CA ASP A 161 7.09 -15.31 6.78
C ASP A 161 8.57 -15.67 6.60
N ALA A 162 9.51 -14.74 6.79
CA ALA A 162 10.93 -15.04 6.67
C ALA A 162 11.43 -15.99 7.78
N PHE A 163 10.94 -15.84 9.01
CA PHE A 163 11.23 -16.76 10.11
C PHE A 163 10.76 -18.18 9.77
N VAL A 164 9.50 -18.31 9.34
CA VAL A 164 8.92 -19.60 8.98
C VAL A 164 9.67 -20.21 7.80
N ALA A 165 9.97 -19.42 6.77
CA ALA A 165 10.73 -19.87 5.61
C ALA A 165 12.08 -20.48 5.97
N ALA A 166 12.82 -19.86 6.89
CA ALA A 166 14.09 -20.38 7.36
C ALA A 166 13.93 -21.66 8.19
N GLN A 167 12.85 -21.82 8.97
CA GLN A 167 12.57 -23.05 9.72
C GLN A 167 12.18 -24.21 8.81
N LEU A 168 11.47 -23.92 7.72
CA LEU A 168 11.00 -24.91 6.76
C LEU A 168 12.00 -25.18 5.63
N TRP A 169 13.21 -24.62 5.69
CA TRP A 169 14.22 -24.72 4.64
C TRP A 169 14.57 -26.16 4.27
N ASP A 170 14.72 -27.02 5.28
CA ASP A 170 15.08 -28.43 5.12
C ASP A 170 13.87 -29.36 4.93
N LEU A 171 12.64 -28.83 4.87
CA LEU A 171 11.46 -29.67 4.75
C LEU A 171 11.30 -30.20 3.32
N PRO A 172 11.21 -31.54 3.13
CA PRO A 172 11.07 -32.17 1.82
C PRO A 172 9.61 -32.08 1.34
N ILE A 173 9.12 -30.86 1.13
CA ILE A 173 7.76 -30.62 0.61
C ILE A 173 7.86 -30.40 -0.90
N ARG A 174 7.26 -31.31 -1.66
CA ARG A 174 7.09 -31.15 -3.12
C ARG A 174 5.69 -30.64 -3.40
N ILE A 175 5.59 -29.37 -3.80
CA ILE A 175 4.34 -28.76 -4.26
C ILE A 175 4.40 -28.69 -5.78
N GLY A 176 3.48 -29.38 -6.46
CA GLY A 176 3.35 -29.34 -7.91
C GLY A 176 1.98 -28.83 -8.31
N ALA A 177 1.93 -27.86 -9.22
CA ALA A 177 0.71 -27.44 -9.89
C ALA A 177 0.77 -27.92 -11.34
N THR A 178 -0.19 -28.77 -11.74
CA THR A 178 -0.28 -29.27 -13.11
C THR A 178 -1.51 -28.64 -13.76
N PRO A 179 -1.36 -27.84 -14.84
CA PRO A 179 -2.51 -27.38 -15.60
C PRO A 179 -3.18 -28.57 -16.27
N THR A 180 -4.50 -28.64 -16.17
CA THR A 180 -5.36 -29.67 -16.78
C THR A 180 -6.36 -28.97 -17.71
N ALA A 181 -6.92 -29.70 -18.67
CA ALA A 181 -7.87 -29.15 -19.64
C ALA A 181 -9.12 -28.50 -18.99
N THR A 182 -9.41 -28.82 -17.72
CA THR A 182 -10.55 -28.32 -16.95
C THR A 182 -10.18 -27.38 -15.79
N GLY A 183 -8.89 -27.06 -15.60
CA GLY A 183 -8.43 -26.17 -14.53
C GLY A 183 -7.02 -26.47 -14.02
N ALA A 184 -6.62 -25.88 -12.89
CA ALA A 184 -5.33 -26.16 -12.26
C ALA A 184 -5.47 -27.23 -11.16
N ARG A 185 -4.71 -28.33 -11.26
CA ARG A 185 -4.60 -29.31 -10.17
C ARG A 185 -3.40 -28.97 -9.30
N ILE A 186 -3.64 -28.66 -8.02
CA ILE A 186 -2.59 -28.47 -7.02
C ILE A 186 -2.41 -29.80 -6.29
N SER A 187 -1.18 -30.32 -6.26
CA SER A 187 -0.83 -31.53 -5.51
C SER A 187 0.34 -31.25 -4.58
N ALA A 188 0.21 -31.66 -3.33
CA ALA A 188 1.29 -31.65 -2.35
C ALA A 188 1.59 -33.09 -1.97
N ARG A 189 2.85 -33.52 -2.12
CA ARG A 189 3.27 -34.86 -1.68
C ARG A 189 4.27 -34.73 -0.54
N PHE A 190 3.86 -35.21 0.64
CA PHE A 190 4.73 -35.35 1.79
C PHE A 190 5.44 -36.70 1.72
N ARG A 191 6.77 -36.71 1.82
CA ARG A 191 7.54 -37.96 1.94
C ARG A 191 7.81 -38.20 3.42
N ARG A 192 7.12 -39.19 4.02
CA ARG A 192 7.54 -39.76 5.30
C ARG A 192 8.87 -40.49 5.08
N ARG A 193 9.83 -40.26 5.98
CA ARG A 193 11.05 -41.07 6.08
C ARG A 193 10.70 -42.45 6.57
#